data_AF-A0A9R1B0P9-F1
#
_entry.id   AF-A0A9R1B0P9-F1
#
_cell.length_a   1.000
_cell.length_b   1.000
_cell.length_c   1.000
_cell.angle_alpha   90.00
_cell.angle_beta   90.00
_cell.angle_gamma   90.00
#
_symmetry.space_group_name_H-M   'P 1'
#
loop_
_entity.id
_entity.type
_entity.pdbx_description
1 polymer ?
#
loop_
_entity_poly.entity_id
_entity_poly.type
_entity_poly.pdbx_seq_one_letter_code
_entity_poly.pdbx_strand_id
1 'polypeptide(L)'
;MCLYHEKDDIFSLGLQASESKQYLFVRSESKSTSFIFHLDISKQNKQLEVLTPRLYGIDTAASHRGNHFYIKRRSEDFYNSELVACPSNNVD
;
A
#
# COMPACT_ATOMS: atom_id res chain seq x y z
N MET A 1 -17.17 -3.26 -11.86
CA MET A 1 -16.41 -4.33 -11.16
C MET A 1 -15.90 -3.77 -9.85
N CYS A 2 -16.15 -4.44 -8.74
CA CYS A 2 -15.56 -4.09 -7.44
C CYS A 2 -14.19 -4.78 -7.34
N LEU A 3 -13.12 -4.02 -7.11
CA LEU A 3 -11.76 -4.58 -6.98
C LEU A 3 -11.44 -5.01 -5.55
N TYR A 4 -11.96 -4.27 -4.56
CA TYR A 4 -11.77 -4.57 -3.14
C TYR A 4 -12.93 -4.03 -2.32
N HIS A 5 -13.33 -4.77 -1.29
CA HIS A 5 -14.33 -4.39 -0.31
C HIS A 5 -13.76 -4.74 1.06
N GLU A 6 -13.46 -3.71 1.85
CA GLU A 6 -13.11 -3.87 3.25
C GLU A 6 -14.37 -4.28 4.03
N LYS A 7 -14.31 -5.42 4.71
CA LYS A 7 -15.44 -5.98 5.44
C LYS A 7 -15.39 -5.66 6.94
N ASP A 8 -14.23 -5.22 7.41
CA ASP A 8 -14.01 -4.86 8.80
C ASP A 8 -14.33 -3.37 8.99
N ASP A 9 -15.43 -3.09 9.68
CA ASP A 9 -15.97 -1.73 9.84
C ASP A 9 -15.04 -0.76 10.60
N ILE A 10 -13.98 -1.28 11.26
CA ILE A 10 -12.96 -0.43 11.90
C ILE A 10 -11.93 0.12 10.90
N PHE A 11 -11.94 -0.37 9.66
CA PHE A 11 -11.05 0.05 8.60
C PHE A 11 -11.79 0.94 7.59
N SER A 12 -11.09 1.96 7.10
CA SER A 12 -11.52 2.82 6.00
C SER A 12 -10.64 2.60 4.77
N LEU A 13 -11.20 2.88 3.58
CA LEU A 13 -10.48 2.81 2.32
C LEU A 13 -10.05 4.20 1.84
N GLY A 14 -8.76 4.32 1.55
CA GLY A 14 -8.15 5.47 0.88
C GLY A 14 -7.62 5.09 -0.51
N LEU A 15 -7.84 5.96 -1.48
CA LEU A 15 -7.29 5.84 -2.83
C LEU A 15 -6.27 6.94 -3.09
N GLN A 16 -5.08 6.56 -3.56
CA GLN A 16 -4.01 7.51 -3.87
C GLN A 16 -3.35 7.17 -5.20
N ALA A 17 -3.32 8.12 -6.11
CA ALA A 17 -2.47 7.99 -7.29
C ALA A 17 -1.00 8.16 -6.88
N SER A 18 -0.15 7.25 -7.34
CA SER A 18 1.30 7.40 -7.24
C SER A 18 1.80 8.67 -7.92
N GLU A 19 2.96 9.17 -7.51
CA GLU A 19 3.59 10.37 -8.05
C GLU A 19 3.91 10.23 -9.55
N SER A 20 4.28 9.02 -10.00
CA SER A 20 4.48 8.71 -11.42
C SER A 20 3.16 8.55 -12.20
N LYS A 21 2.02 8.49 -11.51
CA LYS A 21 0.70 8.12 -12.02
C LYS A 21 0.63 6.72 -12.64
N GLN A 22 1.63 5.87 -12.46
CA GLN A 22 1.64 4.50 -13.00
C GLN A 22 0.84 3.53 -12.12
N TYR A 23 0.72 3.83 -10.84
CA TYR A 23 0.04 3.00 -9.86
C TYR A 23 -1.09 3.76 -9.16
N LEU A 24 -2.19 3.05 -8.89
CA LEU A 24 -3.19 3.41 -7.90
C LEU A 24 -2.91 2.61 -6.63
N PHE A 25 -2.67 3.29 -5.52
CA PHE A 25 -2.61 2.68 -4.20
C PHE A 25 -4.01 2.64 -3.61
N VAL A 26 -4.39 1.46 -3.13
CA VAL A 26 -5.61 1.21 -2.36
C VAL A 26 -5.17 0.87 -0.95
N ARG A 27 -5.31 1.83 -0.04
CA ARG A 27 -4.94 1.69 1.37
C ARG A 27 -6.19 1.35 2.18
N SER A 28 -6.12 0.28 2.96
CA SER A 28 -7.09 0.02 4.02
C SER A 28 -6.44 0.34 5.36
N GLU A 29 -7.07 1.17 6.18
CA GLU A 29 -6.47 1.66 7.42
C GLU A 29 -7.45 1.80 8.59
N SER A 30 -6.93 1.57 9.79
CA SER A 30 -7.55 1.88 11.07
C SER A 30 -6.63 2.81 11.86
N LYS A 31 -6.92 3.05 13.15
CA LYS A 31 -6.10 3.93 14.00
C LYS A 31 -4.62 3.51 14.10
N SER A 32 -4.32 2.22 14.05
CA SER A 32 -2.96 1.70 14.31
C SER A 32 -2.45 0.69 13.29
N THR A 33 -3.29 0.30 12.33
CA THR A 33 -2.96 -0.72 11.33
C THR A 33 -3.34 -0.22 9.95
N SER A 34 -2.42 -0.34 8.99
CA SER A 34 -2.76 -0.11 7.59
C SER A 34 -1.97 -1.01 6.64
N PHE A 35 -2.60 -1.33 5.52
CA PHE A 35 -2.05 -2.19 4.48
C PHE A 35 -2.47 -1.68 3.11
N ILE A 36 -1.62 -1.94 2.12
CA ILE A 36 -1.68 -1.28 0.83
C ILE A 36 -1.69 -2.34 -0.26
N PHE A 37 -2.68 -2.25 -1.13
CA PHE A 37 -2.63 -2.85 -2.45
C PHE A 37 -2.15 -1.80 -3.47
N HIS A 38 -1.53 -2.27 -4.54
CA HIS A 38 -1.22 -1.45 -5.69
C HIS A 38 -1.88 -2.04 -6.95
N LEU A 39 -2.25 -1.16 -7.86
CA LEU A 39 -2.79 -1.50 -9.17
C LEU A 39 -1.99 -0.75 -10.22
N ASP A 40 -1.32 -1.49 -11.10
CA ASP A 40 -0.69 -0.93 -12.30
C ASP A 40 -1.79 -0.49 -13.29
N ILE A 41 -1.88 0.82 -13.53
CA ILE A 41 -2.91 1.38 -14.40
C ILE A 41 -2.61 1.18 -15.89
N SER A 42 -1.41 0.70 -16.26
CA SER A 42 -1.05 0.38 -17.63
C SER A 42 -1.45 -1.05 -18.04
N LYS A 43 -1.48 -2.00 -17.09
CA LYS A 43 -1.85 -3.40 -17.36
C LYS A 43 -3.30 -3.52 -17.85
N GLN A 44 -3.53 -4.33 -18.89
CA GLN A 44 -4.88 -4.54 -19.43
C GLN A 44 -5.76 -5.36 -18.46
N ASN A 45 -5.17 -6.33 -17.76
CA ASN A 45 -5.83 -7.06 -16.68
C ASN A 45 -5.67 -6.29 -15.36
N LYS A 46 -6.76 -5.68 -14.88
CA LYS A 46 -6.77 -4.87 -13.66
C LYS A 46 -6.86 -5.75 -12.43
N GLN A 47 -5.72 -6.08 -11.83
CA GLN A 47 -5.61 -6.86 -10.61
C GLN A 47 -4.97 -6.02 -9.49
N LEU A 48 -5.56 -6.08 -8.29
CA LEU A 48 -4.91 -5.55 -7.10
C LEU A 48 -3.86 -6.53 -6.60
N GLU A 49 -2.63 -6.06 -6.46
CA GLU A 49 -1.48 -6.79 -5.95
C GLU A 49 -1.12 -6.24 -4.56
N VAL A 50 -0.82 -7.12 -3.60
CA VAL A 50 -0.44 -6.69 -2.24
C VAL A 50 0.92 -6.00 -2.29
N LEU A 51 1.01 -4.78 -1.77
CA LEU A 51 2.28 -4.07 -1.59
C LEU A 51 2.78 -4.14 -0.14
N THR A 52 1.86 -3.99 0.81
CA THR A 52 2.13 -4.24 2.24
C THR A 52 1.03 -5.12 2.80
N PRO A 53 1.36 -6.21 3.54
CA PRO A 53 0.34 -7.09 4.11
C PRO A 53 -0.33 -6.47 5.34
N ARG A 54 -1.54 -6.95 5.67
CA ARG A 54 -2.25 -6.57 6.91
C ARG A 54 -1.56 -7.18 8.13
N LEU A 55 -0.79 -6.35 8.84
CA LEU A 55 -0.11 -6.72 10.08
C LEU A 55 -0.60 -5.81 11.22
N TYR A 56 -1.26 -6.39 12.22
CA TYR A 56 -1.82 -5.62 13.33
C TYR A 56 -0.75 -4.82 14.07
N GLY A 57 -1.04 -3.54 14.33
CA GLY A 57 -0.12 -2.61 14.97
C GLY A 57 0.92 -1.99 14.05
N ILE A 58 0.94 -2.36 12.77
CA ILE A 58 1.85 -1.80 11.76
C ILE A 58 1.09 -0.81 10.90
N ASP A 59 1.56 0.43 10.88
CA ASP A 59 1.06 1.47 9.98
C ASP A 59 2.03 1.65 8.80
N THR A 60 1.51 1.61 7.57
CA THR A 60 2.28 1.72 6.33
C THR A 60 1.75 2.83 5.42
N ALA A 61 2.66 3.52 4.74
CA ALA A 61 2.37 4.44 3.65
C ALA A 61 3.30 4.14 2.47
N ALA A 62 2.82 4.30 1.25
CA ALA A 62 3.58 4.02 0.04
C ALA A 62 3.67 5.24 -0.88
N SER A 63 4.82 5.38 -1.53
CA SER A 63 5.03 6.26 -2.68
C SER A 63 5.81 5.53 -3.77
N HIS A 64 5.86 6.10 -4.96
CA HIS A 64 6.58 5.50 -6.08
C HIS A 64 7.49 6.52 -6.77
N ARG A 65 8.74 6.12 -7.02
CA ARG A 65 9.70 6.92 -7.79
C ARG A 65 10.67 6.02 -8.55
N GLY A 66 10.84 6.29 -9.83
CA GLY A 66 11.69 5.48 -10.70
C GLY A 66 11.14 4.06 -10.82
N ASN A 67 11.94 3.07 -10.47
CA ASN A 67 11.58 1.64 -10.49
C ASN A 67 11.41 1.06 -9.07
N HIS A 68 11.06 1.90 -8.10
CA HIS A 68 10.96 1.50 -6.70
C HIS A 68 9.68 2.03 -6.05
N PHE A 69 9.11 1.19 -5.19
CA PHE A 69 8.20 1.63 -4.15
C PHE A 69 9.02 2.01 -2.91
N TYR A 70 8.61 3.10 -2.28
CA TYR A 70 9.14 3.55 -1.00
C TYR A 70 8.04 3.39 0.04
N ILE A 71 8.32 2.60 1.07
CA ILE A 71 7.35 2.24 2.11
C ILE A 71 7.85 2.83 3.41
N LYS A 72 7.09 3.78 3.95
CA LYS A 72 7.25 4.24 5.33
C LYS A 72 6.44 3.31 6.21
N ARG A 73 7.07 2.65 7.18
CA ARG A 73 6.37 1.78 8.14
C ARG A 73 6.67 2.16 9.58
N ARG A 74 5.66 2.13 10.44
CA ARG A 74 5.75 2.35 11.88
C ARG A 74 5.31 1.08 12.61
N SER A 75 6.10 0.67 13.60
CA SER A 75 5.79 -0.42 14.52
C SER A 75 6.12 -0.02 15.96
N GLU A 76 6.00 -0.93 16.91
CA GLU A 76 6.51 -0.74 18.27
C GLU A 76 8.04 -0.57 18.28
N ASP A 77 8.78 -1.44 17.57
CA ASP A 77 10.24 -1.37 17.46
C ASP A 77 10.72 -0.12 16.70
N PHE A 78 9.93 0.33 15.70
CA PHE A 78 10.20 1.51 14.88
C PHE A 78 9.15 2.59 15.12
N TYR A 79 9.06 3.08 16.37
CA TYR A 79 8.05 4.06 16.78
C TYR A 79 8.11 5.37 15.96
N ASN A 80 9.31 5.84 15.61
CA ASN A 80 9.51 7.02 14.76
C ASN A 80 9.52 6.69 13.25
N SER A 81 8.99 5.52 12.89
CA SER A 81 9.00 4.94 11.54
C SER A 81 10.39 4.60 11.01
N GLU A 82 10.39 3.77 9.99
CA GLU A 82 11.51 3.54 9.10
C GLU A 82 11.05 3.69 7.64
N LEU A 83 12.01 3.88 6.74
CA LEU A 83 11.78 3.93 5.29
C LEU A 83 12.52 2.77 4.64
N VAL A 84 11.77 1.91 3.95
CA VAL A 84 12.32 0.82 3.15
C VAL A 84 11.97 1.03 1.69
N ALA A 85 12.79 0.48 0.79
CA ALA A 85 12.55 0.52 -0.64
C ALA A 85 12.51 -0.90 -1.20
N CYS A 86 11.58 -1.17 -2.11
CA CYS A 86 11.56 -2.41 -2.88
C CYS A 86 11.44 -2.10 -4.39
N PRO A 87 12.06 -2.92 -5.25
CA PRO A 87 11.87 -2.78 -6.70
C PRO A 87 10.40 -2.99 -7.08
N SER A 88 9.87 -2.14 -7.96
CA SER A 88 8.46 -2.23 -8.37
C SER A 88 8.15 -3.45 -9.24
N ASN A 89 9.19 -4.11 -9.77
CA ASN A 89 9.10 -5.35 -10.54
C ASN A 89 9.32 -6.61 -9.69
N ASN A 90 9.53 -6.46 -8.38
CA ASN A 90 9.77 -7.57 -7.47
C ASN A 90 9.08 -7.29 -6.12
N VAL A 91 7.76 -7.51 -6.12
CA VAL A 91 6.90 -7.41 -4.94
C VAL A 91 6.49 -8.84 -4.54
N ASP A 92 7.47 -9.66 -4.18
CA ASP A 92 7.27 -11.02 -3.65
C ASP A 92 7.25 -11.02 -2.11
#